data_AF-A0A662PST0-F1
#
_entry.id   AF-A0A662PST0-F1
#
_cell.length_a   1.000
_cell.length_b   1.000
_cell.length_c   1.000
_cell.angle_alpha   90.00
_cell.angle_beta   90.00
_cell.angle_gamma   90.00
#
_symmetry.space_group_name_H-M   'P 1'
#
loop_
_entity.id
_entity.type
_entity.pdbx_description
1 polymer ?
#
loop_
_entity_poly.entity_id
_entity_poly.type
_entity_poly.pdbx_seq_one_letter_code
_entity_poly.pdbx_strand_id
1 'polypeptide(L)'
;MDGIVVIYTPQGAAKPKELAEAVIDLALEKIKPVLAVWMGGGAEIEEARKLFFKNNIPCYSTPEEAVRTYMYMYRYKRNLELLYETPHELSIDLAPPKHHLKILIRRALNEGREVLTEDEAERFLKVYGIPTPPAGLAKNVGEALMIASKIGYPVALKIISPDIVHKTDVGGVILGVSNEEELRKAFNMILENIRRNNPDARIEGIYVQKMVRDADYELILGSKKDPIFGSVILFGAGGVGVEVFRDYALGLPPLNQVLARRMMEETRIYKLLKDGHRNKPPVNLEKLEEIMVRFSNMIVDFPEIKEIDINPLMASRNSFYAVDARIILDKEAAEKKIEPHSNLVIMPYPVKYITPYTLKDGTHVLLRPIRPEDEPLEFELIKNLSEETKRFRFFQVIKDITHEMLVRYCNIDYDREMAIIAEYTGPDGRKRNVGVGRLIMDPTRKRGEFAVVVADDFQGKGLGTKLIDMTIQIADERGLETIYGIVMPENVRMIELCKKFGFNIRYTPEEVIVELNLRGRRVPEIPETEIRARAKKRPYLKIRPPSEAKAAETETPAQTGRKIEE
;
A
#
# COMPACT_ATOMS: atom_id res chain seq x y z
N MET A 1 0.62 -4.86 -21.18
CA MET A 1 0.62 -6.16 -21.90
C MET A 1 0.09 -5.90 -23.28
N ASP A 2 0.83 -6.28 -24.32
CA ASP A 2 0.33 -6.24 -25.69
C ASP A 2 -0.13 -7.64 -26.07
N GLY A 3 -1.34 -7.80 -26.59
CA GLY A 3 -1.82 -9.09 -27.09
C GLY A 3 -2.70 -8.93 -28.32
N ILE A 4 -2.99 -10.06 -28.95
CA ILE A 4 -3.80 -10.12 -30.17
C ILE A 4 -5.01 -10.99 -29.89
N VAL A 5 -6.20 -10.49 -30.21
CA VAL A 5 -7.43 -11.27 -30.24
C VAL A 5 -7.80 -11.50 -31.69
N VAL A 6 -7.76 -12.75 -32.13
CA VAL A 6 -8.11 -13.14 -33.50
C VAL A 6 -9.54 -13.64 -33.51
N ILE A 7 -10.42 -12.96 -34.24
CA ILE A 7 -11.83 -13.31 -34.33
C ILE A 7 -12.13 -13.87 -35.71
N TYR A 8 -12.53 -15.13 -35.74
CA TYR A 8 -13.03 -15.80 -36.92
C TYR A 8 -14.54 -16.00 -36.83
N THR A 9 -15.22 -15.59 -37.89
CA THR A 9 -16.63 -15.90 -38.15
C THR A 9 -16.73 -16.67 -39.46
N PRO A 10 -17.53 -17.75 -39.52
CA PRO A 10 -17.67 -18.53 -40.74
C PRO A 10 -18.42 -17.72 -41.80
N GLN A 11 -17.67 -17.23 -42.81
CA GLN A 11 -18.20 -16.49 -43.96
C GLN A 11 -18.04 -17.24 -45.30
N GLY A 12 -17.69 -18.53 -45.25
CA GLY A 12 -17.60 -19.42 -46.42
C GLY A 12 -16.35 -19.25 -47.30
N ALA A 13 -15.56 -18.18 -47.12
CA ALA A 13 -14.37 -17.90 -47.94
C ALA A 13 -13.06 -18.54 -47.43
N ALA A 14 -12.95 -18.80 -46.12
CA ALA A 14 -11.76 -19.39 -45.50
C ALA A 14 -12.16 -20.64 -44.72
N LYS A 15 -11.37 -21.72 -44.83
CA LYS A 15 -11.66 -22.95 -44.07
C LYS A 15 -11.24 -22.74 -42.60
N PRO A 16 -12.11 -23.05 -41.62
CA PRO A 16 -11.85 -22.80 -40.20
C PRO A 16 -10.54 -23.43 -39.70
N LYS A 17 -10.21 -24.63 -40.19
CA LYS A 17 -9.03 -25.40 -39.79
C LYS A 17 -7.73 -24.81 -40.33
N GLU A 18 -7.68 -24.53 -41.63
CA GLU A 18 -6.47 -23.99 -42.29
C GLU A 18 -6.07 -22.65 -41.68
N LEU A 19 -7.05 -21.79 -41.37
CA LEU A 19 -6.78 -20.52 -40.69
C LEU A 19 -6.31 -20.71 -39.24
N ALA A 20 -6.84 -21.71 -38.53
CA ALA A 20 -6.40 -22.00 -37.17
C ALA A 20 -4.94 -22.48 -37.14
N GLU A 21 -4.54 -23.34 -38.07
CA GLU A 21 -3.15 -23.80 -38.22
C GLU A 21 -2.20 -22.62 -38.44
N ALA A 22 -2.53 -21.73 -39.39
CA ALA A 22 -1.72 -20.53 -39.64
C ALA A 22 -1.60 -19.60 -38.42
N VAL A 23 -2.67 -19.43 -37.63
CA VAL A 23 -2.63 -18.63 -36.40
C VAL A 23 -1.78 -19.30 -35.33
N ILE A 24 -1.83 -20.63 -35.21
CA ILE A 24 -1.01 -21.40 -34.26
C ILE A 24 0.47 -21.23 -34.60
N ASP A 25 0.85 -21.39 -35.86
CA ASP A 25 2.25 -21.27 -36.30
C ASP A 25 2.81 -19.89 -35.94
N LEU A 26 2.04 -18.83 -36.22
CA LEU A 26 2.43 -17.46 -35.85
C LEU A 26 2.47 -17.22 -34.34
N ALA A 27 1.56 -17.83 -33.58
CA ALA A 27 1.51 -17.69 -32.13
C ALA A 27 2.68 -18.39 -31.44
N LEU A 28 3.17 -19.50 -31.98
CA LEU A 28 4.32 -20.24 -31.44
C LEU A 28 5.65 -19.53 -31.72
N GLU A 29 5.75 -18.77 -32.81
CA GLU A 29 6.96 -18.00 -33.14
C GLU A 29 7.09 -16.67 -32.37
N LYS A 30 5.98 -16.13 -31.84
CA LYS A 30 5.94 -14.78 -31.26
C LYS A 30 5.74 -14.80 -29.75
N ILE A 31 6.33 -13.80 -29.08
CA ILE A 31 6.33 -13.66 -27.61
C ILE A 31 5.00 -13.06 -27.10
N LYS A 32 4.13 -12.55 -27.99
CA LYS A 32 2.88 -11.89 -27.58
C LYS A 32 1.75 -12.91 -27.36
N PRO A 33 0.96 -12.77 -26.29
CA PRO A 33 -0.23 -13.59 -26.05
C PRO A 33 -1.24 -13.45 -27.20
N VAL A 34 -1.70 -14.60 -27.71
CA VAL A 34 -2.76 -14.69 -28.73
C VAL A 34 -3.98 -15.37 -28.12
N LEU A 35 -5.14 -14.75 -28.26
CA LEU A 35 -6.44 -15.34 -27.91
C LEU A 35 -7.22 -15.55 -29.21
N ALA A 36 -7.73 -16.76 -29.41
CA ALA A 36 -8.51 -17.11 -30.58
C ALA A 36 -10.02 -17.08 -30.26
N VAL A 37 -10.84 -16.66 -31.22
CA VAL A 37 -12.30 -16.72 -31.14
C VAL A 37 -12.80 -17.38 -32.41
N TRP A 38 -13.25 -18.62 -32.31
CA TRP A 38 -13.83 -19.35 -33.44
C TRP A 38 -15.33 -19.48 -33.18
N MET A 39 -16.09 -18.58 -33.79
CA MET A 39 -17.54 -18.49 -33.58
C MET A 39 -18.29 -19.52 -34.42
N GLY A 40 -19.45 -19.95 -33.93
CA GLY A 40 -20.30 -20.93 -34.60
C GLY A 40 -20.13 -22.36 -34.09
N GLY A 41 -20.67 -23.31 -34.84
CA GLY A 41 -20.66 -24.73 -34.50
C GLY A 41 -20.52 -25.61 -35.76
N GLY A 42 -20.30 -26.90 -35.57
CA GLY A 42 -20.01 -27.86 -36.64
C GLY A 42 -18.64 -28.49 -36.48
N ALA A 43 -18.42 -29.61 -37.20
CA ALA A 43 -17.24 -30.45 -37.02
C ALA A 43 -15.92 -29.70 -37.26
N GLU A 44 -15.85 -28.86 -38.30
CA GLU A 44 -14.62 -28.15 -38.68
C GLU A 44 -14.24 -27.05 -37.67
N ILE A 45 -15.22 -26.33 -37.11
CA ILE A 45 -14.98 -25.32 -36.07
C ILE A 45 -14.51 -26.00 -34.78
N GLU A 46 -15.11 -27.13 -34.43
CA GLU A 46 -14.74 -27.89 -33.24
C GLU A 46 -13.35 -28.53 -33.37
N GLU A 47 -12.98 -28.97 -34.57
CA GLU A 47 -11.62 -29.43 -34.87
C GLU A 47 -10.60 -28.30 -34.74
N ALA A 48 -10.88 -27.10 -35.26
CA ALA A 48 -10.04 -25.92 -35.10
C ALA A 48 -9.86 -25.53 -33.61
N ARG A 49 -10.93 -25.55 -32.81
CA ARG A 49 -10.85 -25.31 -31.36
C ARG A 49 -9.95 -26.32 -30.64
N LYS A 50 -10.05 -27.61 -31.02
CA LYS A 50 -9.18 -28.66 -30.48
C LYS A 50 -7.71 -28.45 -30.85
N LEU A 51 -7.41 -27.91 -32.03
CA LEU A 51 -6.05 -27.57 -32.44
C LEU A 51 -5.46 -26.46 -31.56
N PHE A 52 -6.21 -25.40 -31.28
CA PHE A 52 -5.76 -24.35 -30.36
C PHE A 52 -5.49 -24.91 -28.96
N PHE A 53 -6.39 -25.73 -28.42
CA PHE A 53 -6.23 -26.35 -27.10
C PHE A 53 -4.97 -27.22 -27.01
N LYS A 54 -4.71 -28.05 -28.03
CA LYS A 54 -3.50 -28.90 -28.09
C LYS A 54 -2.20 -28.10 -28.09
N ASN A 55 -2.23 -26.86 -28.59
CA ASN A 55 -1.07 -25.97 -28.67
C ASN A 55 -1.03 -24.92 -27.55
N ASN A 56 -1.80 -25.11 -26.47
CA ASN A 56 -1.87 -24.19 -25.32
C ASN A 56 -2.30 -22.75 -25.69
N ILE A 57 -3.07 -22.58 -26.76
CA ILE A 57 -3.65 -21.29 -27.15
C ILE A 57 -5.11 -21.25 -26.69
N PRO A 58 -5.52 -20.30 -25.85
CA PRO A 58 -6.90 -20.20 -25.40
C PRO A 58 -7.81 -19.80 -26.56
N CYS A 59 -8.84 -20.60 -26.79
CA CYS A 59 -9.85 -20.37 -27.83
C CYS A 59 -11.24 -20.24 -27.20
N TYR A 60 -11.99 -19.21 -27.61
CA TYR A 60 -13.30 -18.87 -27.08
C TYR A 60 -14.39 -19.02 -28.14
N SER A 61 -15.62 -19.19 -27.65
CA SER A 61 -16.79 -19.31 -28.51
C SER A 61 -17.35 -17.95 -28.95
N THR A 62 -17.11 -16.91 -28.13
CA THR A 62 -17.57 -15.55 -28.39
C THR A 62 -16.47 -14.51 -28.16
N PRO A 63 -16.51 -13.37 -28.87
CA PRO A 63 -15.56 -12.28 -28.68
C PRO A 63 -15.58 -11.72 -27.26
N GLU A 64 -16.74 -11.65 -26.62
CA GLU A 64 -16.91 -11.10 -25.27
C GLU A 64 -16.13 -11.90 -24.23
N GLU A 65 -16.11 -13.23 -24.35
CA GLU A 65 -15.34 -14.11 -23.46
C GLU A 65 -13.83 -13.90 -23.61
N ALA A 66 -13.34 -13.79 -24.85
CA ALA A 66 -11.94 -13.54 -25.13
C ALA A 66 -11.51 -12.16 -24.65
N VAL A 67 -12.29 -11.11 -24.94
CA VAL A 67 -11.98 -9.74 -24.48
C VAL A 67 -12.02 -9.68 -22.95
N ARG A 68 -13.01 -10.30 -22.31
CA ARG A 68 -13.09 -10.37 -20.84
C ARG A 68 -11.84 -11.05 -20.25
N THR A 69 -11.41 -12.16 -20.82
CA THR A 69 -10.19 -12.86 -20.38
C THR A 69 -8.95 -12.00 -20.60
N TYR A 70 -8.80 -11.39 -21.79
CA TYR A 70 -7.71 -10.48 -22.08
C TYR A 70 -7.66 -9.32 -21.08
N MET A 71 -8.81 -8.74 -20.74
CA MET A 71 -8.90 -7.68 -19.73
C MET A 71 -8.50 -8.16 -18.34
N TYR A 72 -8.81 -9.40 -17.96
CA TYR A 72 -8.31 -9.98 -16.70
C TYR A 72 -6.80 -10.19 -16.73
N MET A 73 -6.24 -10.70 -17.83
CA MET A 73 -4.79 -10.86 -17.98
C MET A 73 -4.06 -9.51 -17.96
N TYR A 74 -4.60 -8.51 -18.65
CA TYR A 74 -4.10 -7.14 -18.64
C TYR A 74 -4.14 -6.54 -17.24
N ARG A 75 -5.29 -6.63 -16.54
CA ARG A 75 -5.42 -6.16 -15.16
C ARG A 75 -4.48 -6.89 -14.21
N TYR A 76 -4.33 -8.20 -14.36
CA TYR A 76 -3.42 -9.00 -13.54
C TYR A 76 -1.97 -8.60 -13.76
N LYS A 77 -1.50 -8.54 -15.01
CA LYS A 77 -0.14 -8.10 -15.33
C LYS A 77 0.10 -6.67 -14.88
N ARG A 78 -0.86 -5.76 -15.11
CA ARG A 78 -0.79 -4.40 -14.59
C ARG A 78 -0.63 -4.46 -13.07
N ASN A 79 -1.53 -5.12 -12.33
CA ASN A 79 -1.44 -5.26 -10.87
C ASN A 79 -0.11 -5.86 -10.39
N LEU A 80 0.49 -6.79 -11.14
CA LEU A 80 1.83 -7.31 -10.86
C LEU A 80 2.92 -6.25 -11.09
N GLU A 81 2.99 -5.64 -12.28
CA GLU A 81 3.91 -4.52 -12.57
C GLU A 81 3.78 -3.42 -11.51
N LEU A 82 2.56 -3.18 -11.07
CA LEU A 82 2.19 -2.22 -10.05
C LEU A 82 2.60 -2.62 -8.62
N LEU A 83 2.64 -3.91 -8.30
CA LEU A 83 3.27 -4.43 -7.07
C LEU A 83 4.80 -4.34 -7.16
N TYR A 84 5.32 -4.38 -8.38
CA TYR A 84 6.73 -4.34 -8.74
C TYR A 84 7.31 -2.94 -8.91
N GLU A 85 6.48 -1.88 -8.85
CA GLU A 85 6.95 -0.50 -8.80
C GLU A 85 7.54 -0.20 -7.42
N THR A 86 8.85 0.00 -7.38
CA THR A 86 9.59 0.52 -6.23
C THR A 86 9.14 1.97 -5.96
N PRO A 87 8.47 2.28 -4.83
CA PRO A 87 8.11 3.65 -4.50
C PRO A 87 9.37 4.54 -4.37
N HIS A 88 9.23 5.85 -4.55
CA HIS A 88 10.33 6.76 -4.24
C HIS A 88 10.44 6.95 -2.72
N GLU A 89 11.68 7.05 -2.21
CA GLU A 89 11.96 7.35 -0.80
C GLU A 89 11.46 8.77 -0.49
N LEU A 90 10.28 8.89 0.11
CA LEU A 90 9.89 10.12 0.76
C LEU A 90 10.46 10.13 2.17
N SER A 91 11.11 11.24 2.52
CA SER A 91 11.26 11.68 3.91
C SER A 91 9.89 12.10 4.44
N ILE A 92 8.98 11.14 4.64
CA ILE A 92 7.81 11.41 5.46
C ILE A 92 8.39 11.54 6.87
N ASP A 93 8.47 12.79 7.32
CA ASP A 93 8.98 13.16 8.63
C ASP A 93 8.49 12.20 9.72
N LEU A 94 9.33 12.02 10.75
CA LEU A 94 8.97 11.35 12.00
C LEU A 94 7.52 11.69 12.35
N ALA A 95 6.67 10.67 12.51
CA ALA A 95 5.25 10.85 12.71
C ALA A 95 4.99 11.95 13.75
N PRO A 96 4.12 12.93 13.46
CA PRO A 96 4.01 14.14 14.26
C PRO A 96 3.60 13.80 15.70
N PRO A 97 3.91 14.65 16.71
CA PRO A 97 3.53 14.37 18.10
C PRO A 97 2.01 14.22 18.26
N LYS A 98 1.52 12.99 18.48
CA LYS A 98 0.08 12.66 18.44
C LYS A 98 -0.63 12.81 19.78
N HIS A 99 0.12 12.94 20.87
CA HIS A 99 -0.41 12.83 22.23
C HIS A 99 -1.51 13.86 22.52
N HIS A 100 -1.33 15.10 22.08
CA HIS A 100 -2.31 16.17 22.28
C HIS A 100 -3.62 15.91 21.50
N LEU A 101 -3.55 15.30 20.31
CA LEU A 101 -4.73 14.90 19.54
C LEU A 101 -5.48 13.74 20.21
N LYS A 102 -4.76 12.76 20.80
CA LYS A 102 -5.40 11.70 21.59
C LYS A 102 -6.09 12.24 22.84
N ILE A 103 -5.52 13.25 23.50
CA ILE A 103 -6.17 13.94 24.63
C ILE A 103 -7.45 14.63 24.17
N LEU A 104 -7.42 15.30 23.01
CA LEU A 104 -8.58 15.96 22.42
C LEU A 104 -9.72 14.97 22.15
N ILE A 105 -9.43 13.83 21.51
CA ILE A 105 -10.42 12.76 21.27
C ILE A 105 -11.05 12.29 22.58
N ARG A 106 -10.22 11.99 23.60
CA ARG A 106 -10.71 11.55 24.91
C ARG A 106 -11.60 12.59 25.57
N ARG A 107 -11.24 13.88 25.45
CA ARG A 107 -12.04 14.97 25.98
C ARG A 107 -13.41 15.05 25.30
N ALA A 108 -13.45 15.03 23.97
CA ALA A 108 -14.71 15.07 23.22
C ALA A 108 -15.65 13.92 23.61
N LEU A 109 -15.10 12.69 23.70
CA LEU A 109 -15.88 11.52 24.09
C LEU A 109 -16.36 11.57 25.55
N ASN A 110 -15.53 12.08 26.48
CA ASN A 110 -15.93 12.28 27.88
C ASN A 110 -17.04 13.34 28.02
N GLU A 111 -17.11 14.31 27.11
CA GLU A 111 -18.19 15.29 27.01
C GLU A 111 -19.45 14.72 26.31
N GLY A 112 -19.43 13.43 25.90
CA GLY A 112 -20.52 12.77 25.20
C GLY A 112 -20.64 13.15 23.72
N ARG A 113 -19.60 13.77 23.14
CA ARG A 113 -19.56 14.20 21.74
C ARG A 113 -18.85 13.15 20.88
N GLU A 114 -19.53 12.69 19.84
CA GLU A 114 -18.94 11.83 18.81
C GLU A 114 -18.48 12.61 17.57
N VAL A 115 -18.78 13.90 17.50
CA VAL A 115 -18.38 14.77 16.38
C VAL A 115 -17.45 15.85 16.92
N LEU A 116 -16.29 16.00 16.29
CA LEU A 116 -15.35 17.06 16.62
C LEU A 116 -15.85 18.41 16.08
N THR A 117 -15.55 19.50 16.79
CA THR A 117 -15.78 20.84 16.29
C THR A 117 -14.87 21.15 15.10
N GLU A 118 -15.17 22.23 14.37
CA GLU A 118 -14.37 22.62 13.20
C GLU A 118 -12.94 22.99 13.56
N ASP A 119 -12.73 23.69 14.69
CA ASP A 119 -11.39 24.02 15.17
C ASP A 119 -10.63 22.76 15.67
N GLU A 120 -11.34 21.81 16.28
CA GLU A 120 -10.79 20.52 16.67
C GLU A 120 -10.33 19.72 15.44
N ALA A 121 -11.18 19.60 14.41
CA ALA A 121 -10.86 18.93 13.15
C ALA A 121 -9.70 19.62 12.40
N GLU A 122 -9.66 20.95 12.38
CA GLU A 122 -8.58 21.70 11.73
C GLU A 122 -7.23 21.45 12.38
N ARG A 123 -7.17 21.23 13.71
CA ARG A 123 -5.93 20.87 14.41
C ARG A 123 -5.36 19.55 13.91
N PHE A 124 -6.20 18.55 13.65
CA PHE A 124 -5.75 17.28 13.06
C PHE A 124 -5.07 17.52 11.71
N LEU A 125 -5.73 18.26 10.82
CA LEU A 125 -5.21 18.56 9.50
C LEU A 125 -3.87 19.30 9.58
N LYS A 126 -3.78 20.35 10.41
CA LYS A 126 -2.54 21.12 10.59
C LYS A 126 -1.37 20.29 11.12
N VAL A 127 -1.62 19.41 12.10
CA VAL A 127 -0.58 18.54 12.69
C VAL A 127 -0.02 17.56 11.66
N TYR A 128 -0.85 17.08 10.74
CA TYR A 128 -0.43 16.23 9.62
C TYR A 128 0.03 17.02 8.40
N GLY A 129 0.12 18.34 8.50
CA GLY A 129 0.58 19.20 7.40
C GLY A 129 -0.36 19.22 6.20
N ILE A 130 -1.65 18.95 6.40
CA ILE A 130 -2.70 19.17 5.40
C ILE A 130 -3.10 20.65 5.49
N PRO A 131 -2.87 21.46 4.44
CA PRO A 131 -3.06 22.90 4.57
C PRO A 131 -4.54 23.28 4.71
N THR A 132 -4.83 24.21 5.60
CA THR A 132 -6.16 24.78 5.84
C THR A 132 -6.10 26.30 5.67
N PRO A 133 -7.19 26.96 5.24
CA PRO A 133 -7.21 28.42 5.13
C PRO A 133 -6.92 29.07 6.49
N PRO A 134 -6.22 30.22 6.53
CA PRO A 134 -6.03 30.96 7.78
C PRO A 134 -7.37 31.24 8.47
N ALA A 135 -7.44 30.94 9.76
CA ALA A 135 -8.67 31.07 10.53
C ALA A 135 -8.41 31.31 12.02
N GLY A 136 -9.46 31.69 12.76
CA GLY A 136 -9.43 31.80 14.21
C GLY A 136 -10.83 31.88 14.83
N LEU A 137 -10.94 31.43 16.08
CA LEU A 137 -12.17 31.52 16.88
C LEU A 137 -12.27 32.89 17.56
N ALA A 138 -13.39 33.58 17.38
CA ALA A 138 -13.71 34.83 18.04
C ALA A 138 -14.87 34.66 19.01
N LYS A 139 -14.70 35.10 20.26
CA LYS A 139 -15.78 35.11 21.28
C LYS A 139 -16.64 36.36 21.23
N ASN A 140 -16.14 37.42 20.60
CA ASN A 140 -16.84 38.69 20.44
C ASN A 140 -16.47 39.34 19.11
N VAL A 141 -17.24 40.36 18.71
CA VAL A 141 -17.06 41.05 17.43
C VAL A 141 -15.69 41.74 17.32
N GLY A 142 -15.12 42.20 18.44
CA GLY A 142 -13.81 42.84 18.46
C GLY A 142 -12.68 41.86 18.09
N GLU A 143 -12.70 40.67 18.69
CA GLU A 143 -11.80 39.57 18.32
C GLU A 143 -11.99 39.16 16.85
N ALA A 144 -13.23 39.10 16.37
CA ALA A 144 -13.52 38.72 15.00
C ALA A 144 -12.93 39.72 13.99
N LEU A 145 -13.00 41.02 14.28
CA LEU A 145 -12.38 42.08 13.48
C LEU A 145 -10.85 41.97 13.49
N MET A 146 -10.25 41.71 14.65
CA MET A 146 -8.80 41.53 14.77
C MET A 146 -8.31 40.33 13.93
N ILE A 147 -9.04 39.21 13.99
CA ILE A 147 -8.72 38.02 13.19
C ILE A 147 -8.87 38.32 11.70
N ALA A 148 -9.99 38.92 11.29
CA ALA A 148 -10.25 39.27 9.88
C ALA A 148 -9.22 40.26 9.31
N SER A 149 -8.79 41.25 10.11
CA SER A 149 -7.72 42.18 9.74
C SER A 149 -6.39 41.45 9.51
N LYS A 150 -6.07 40.47 10.36
CA LYS A 150 -4.84 39.66 10.24
C LYS A 150 -4.84 38.71 9.04
N ILE A 151 -5.96 38.05 8.76
CA ILE A 151 -6.04 37.05 7.67
C ILE A 151 -6.47 37.65 6.33
N GLY A 152 -7.02 38.86 6.34
CA GLY A 152 -7.47 39.63 5.18
C GLY A 152 -8.85 39.23 4.65
N TYR A 153 -9.62 40.21 4.21
CA TYR A 153 -10.91 40.01 3.54
C TYR A 153 -10.76 39.45 2.11
N PRO A 154 -11.75 38.73 1.57
CA PRO A 154 -13.02 38.35 2.19
C PRO A 154 -12.88 37.17 3.17
N VAL A 155 -13.77 37.11 4.16
CA VAL A 155 -13.82 36.05 5.18
C VAL A 155 -15.20 35.39 5.24
N ALA A 156 -15.25 34.17 5.80
CA ALA A 156 -16.45 33.47 6.18
C ALA A 156 -16.58 33.47 7.71
N LEU A 157 -17.81 33.57 8.21
CA LEU A 157 -18.17 33.48 9.62
C LEU A 157 -19.00 32.22 9.82
N LYS A 158 -18.57 31.33 10.71
CA LYS A 158 -19.25 30.06 11.00
C LYS A 158 -19.45 29.92 12.51
N ILE A 159 -20.67 29.63 12.96
CA ILE A 159 -20.95 29.41 14.38
C ILE A 159 -20.25 28.14 14.88
N ILE A 160 -19.63 28.21 16.06
CA ILE A 160 -19.11 27.05 16.78
C ILE A 160 -19.96 26.82 18.02
N SER A 161 -20.68 25.70 18.01
CA SER A 161 -21.54 25.27 19.10
C SER A 161 -21.62 23.74 19.11
N PRO A 162 -21.42 23.08 20.27
CA PRO A 162 -21.61 21.64 20.39
C PRO A 162 -23.06 21.21 20.16
N ASP A 163 -24.02 22.14 20.29
CA ASP A 163 -25.45 21.87 20.21
C ASP A 163 -26.01 22.11 18.79
N ILE A 164 -25.18 22.60 17.85
CA ILE A 164 -25.58 22.95 16.47
C ILE A 164 -24.73 22.18 15.48
N VAL A 165 -25.28 21.09 14.94
CA VAL A 165 -24.61 20.24 13.93
C VAL A 165 -24.77 20.82 12.52
N HIS A 166 -25.98 21.21 12.13
CA HIS A 166 -26.29 21.75 10.81
C HIS A 166 -26.32 23.29 10.82
N LYS A 167 -25.14 23.91 10.70
CA LYS A 167 -24.94 25.36 10.85
C LYS A 167 -25.70 26.19 9.82
N THR A 168 -25.74 25.73 8.56
CA THR A 168 -26.40 26.45 7.46
C THR A 168 -27.90 26.57 7.70
N ASP A 169 -28.54 25.50 8.19
CA ASP A 169 -30.00 25.42 8.38
C ASP A 169 -30.50 26.41 9.44
N VAL A 170 -29.65 26.72 10.42
CA VAL A 170 -29.95 27.69 11.48
C VAL A 170 -29.45 29.10 11.16
N GLY A 171 -28.94 29.36 9.95
CA GLY A 171 -28.37 30.65 9.57
C GLY A 171 -27.06 30.98 10.29
N GLY A 172 -26.33 29.95 10.72
CA GLY A 172 -25.07 30.04 11.45
C GLY A 172 -23.82 30.17 10.56
N VAL A 173 -23.98 30.32 9.24
CA VAL A 173 -22.88 30.50 8.29
C VAL A 173 -23.17 31.72 7.43
N ILE A 174 -22.21 32.64 7.36
CA ILE A 174 -22.23 33.78 6.42
C ILE A 174 -20.90 33.79 5.67
N LEU A 175 -20.99 33.75 4.34
CA LEU A 175 -19.84 33.71 3.44
C LEU A 175 -19.60 35.07 2.80
N GLY A 176 -18.36 35.31 2.33
CA GLY A 176 -18.06 36.44 1.46
C GLY A 176 -18.08 37.82 2.12
N VAL A 177 -17.98 37.89 3.45
CA VAL A 177 -17.85 39.15 4.19
C VAL A 177 -16.60 39.88 3.72
N SER A 178 -16.74 41.09 3.19
CA SER A 178 -15.69 41.77 2.43
C SER A 178 -15.05 42.97 3.13
N ASN A 179 -15.63 43.42 4.25
CA ASN A 179 -15.10 44.55 5.05
C ASN A 179 -15.58 44.49 6.51
N GLU A 180 -15.10 45.42 7.34
CA GLU A 180 -15.41 45.49 8.77
C GLU A 180 -16.89 45.75 9.07
N GLU A 181 -17.55 46.59 8.27
CA GLU A 181 -18.96 46.92 8.47
C GLU A 181 -19.85 45.71 8.22
N GLU A 182 -19.61 45.00 7.11
CA GLU A 182 -20.27 43.72 6.81
C GLU A 182 -19.98 42.67 7.88
N LEU A 183 -18.76 42.63 8.43
CA LEU A 183 -18.40 41.67 9.47
C LEU A 183 -19.22 41.90 10.75
N ARG A 184 -19.36 43.14 11.20
CA ARG A 184 -20.18 43.47 12.39
C ARG A 184 -21.64 43.06 12.18
N LYS A 185 -22.21 43.38 11.01
CA LYS A 185 -23.59 43.01 10.64
C LYS A 185 -23.76 41.49 10.63
N ALA A 186 -22.86 40.78 9.97
CA ALA A 186 -22.89 39.34 9.86
C ALA A 186 -22.73 38.62 11.22
N PHE A 187 -21.81 39.11 12.07
CA PHE A 187 -21.60 38.56 13.41
C PHE A 187 -22.88 38.65 14.27
N ASN A 188 -23.54 39.81 14.28
CA ASN A 188 -24.78 40.00 15.02
C ASN A 188 -25.93 39.17 14.42
N MET A 189 -26.03 39.10 13.10
CA MET A 189 -27.06 38.34 12.41
C MET A 189 -26.98 36.85 12.73
N ILE A 190 -25.78 36.26 12.79
CA ILE A 190 -25.60 34.87 13.23
C ILE A 190 -26.13 34.69 14.65
N LEU A 191 -25.75 35.55 15.60
CA LEU A 191 -26.20 35.42 16.99
C LEU A 191 -27.72 35.58 17.14
N GLU A 192 -28.33 36.49 16.38
CA GLU A 192 -29.79 36.65 16.37
C GLU A 192 -30.51 35.43 15.79
N ASN A 193 -30.01 34.87 14.69
CA ASN A 193 -30.55 33.66 14.09
C ASN A 193 -30.49 32.48 15.07
N ILE A 194 -29.35 32.28 15.74
CA ILE A 194 -29.21 31.20 16.72
C ILE A 194 -30.13 31.41 17.92
N ARG A 195 -30.22 32.63 18.47
CA ARG A 195 -31.14 32.91 19.60
C ARG A 195 -32.61 32.65 19.24
N ARG A 196 -32.99 32.87 17.98
CA ARG A 196 -34.35 32.63 17.51
C ARG A 196 -34.65 31.14 17.29
N ASN A 197 -33.73 30.43 16.66
CA ASN A 197 -33.95 29.04 16.23
C ASN A 197 -33.57 28.02 17.31
N ASN A 198 -32.56 28.33 18.13
CA ASN A 198 -31.99 27.44 19.15
C ASN A 198 -31.55 28.25 20.40
N PRO A 199 -32.50 28.78 21.18
CA PRO A 199 -32.20 29.70 22.29
C PRO A 199 -31.32 29.10 23.40
N ASP A 200 -31.39 27.79 23.61
CA ASP A 200 -30.63 27.08 24.64
C ASP A 200 -29.26 26.56 24.15
N ALA A 201 -28.90 26.82 22.89
CA ALA A 201 -27.63 26.36 22.34
C ALA A 201 -26.43 27.07 22.98
N ARG A 202 -25.45 26.29 23.44
CA ARG A 202 -24.19 26.80 23.96
C ARG A 202 -23.32 27.27 22.81
N ILE A 203 -23.00 28.56 22.78
CA ILE A 203 -22.14 29.14 21.76
C ILE A 203 -20.73 29.28 22.32
N GLU A 204 -19.75 28.64 21.68
CA GLU A 204 -18.33 28.79 22.05
C GLU A 204 -17.70 30.02 21.39
N GLY A 205 -18.20 30.38 20.21
CA GLY A 205 -17.80 31.57 19.47
C GLY A 205 -18.17 31.49 17.99
N ILE A 206 -17.63 32.41 17.21
CA ILE A 206 -17.75 32.43 15.75
C ILE A 206 -16.35 32.23 15.15
N TYR A 207 -16.25 31.22 14.28
CA TYR A 207 -15.06 30.93 13.51
C TYR A 207 -14.95 31.89 12.33
N VAL A 208 -13.85 32.65 12.29
CA VAL A 208 -13.53 33.57 11.21
C VAL A 208 -12.48 32.93 10.33
N GLN A 209 -12.83 32.60 9.09
CA GLN A 209 -11.96 31.85 8.16
C GLN A 209 -11.76 32.62 6.87
N LYS A 210 -10.55 32.61 6.32
CA LYS A 210 -10.24 33.20 5.02
C LYS A 210 -10.99 32.45 3.91
N MET A 211 -11.73 33.19 3.07
CA MET A 211 -12.35 32.63 1.87
C MET A 211 -11.28 32.32 0.81
N VAL A 212 -11.28 31.10 0.29
CA VAL A 212 -10.50 30.70 -0.88
C VAL A 212 -11.39 30.90 -2.12
N ARG A 213 -11.15 31.98 -2.90
CA ARG A 213 -11.99 32.34 -4.07
C ARG A 213 -11.46 31.81 -5.39
N ASP A 214 -10.15 31.59 -5.49
CA ASP A 214 -9.46 31.30 -6.76
C ASP A 214 -9.11 29.82 -6.91
N ALA A 215 -9.96 28.92 -6.41
CA ALA A 215 -9.77 27.49 -6.58
C ALA A 215 -10.15 27.08 -8.01
N ASP A 216 -9.22 26.41 -8.70
CA ASP A 216 -9.49 25.88 -10.04
C ASP A 216 -10.34 24.61 -9.98
N TYR A 217 -10.11 23.79 -8.96
CA TYR A 217 -10.80 22.50 -8.76
C TYR A 217 -11.26 22.36 -7.32
N GLU A 218 -12.44 21.75 -7.15
CA GLU A 218 -12.93 21.26 -5.88
C GLU A 218 -12.79 19.75 -5.87
N LEU A 219 -12.15 19.21 -4.83
CA LEU A 219 -11.90 17.79 -4.64
C LEU A 219 -12.56 17.34 -3.33
N ILE A 220 -12.82 16.04 -3.22
CA ILE A 220 -13.20 15.40 -1.97
C ILE A 220 -12.11 14.41 -1.55
N LEU A 221 -11.77 14.42 -0.26
CA LEU A 221 -10.85 13.47 0.34
C LEU A 221 -11.43 13.02 1.68
N GLY A 222 -11.81 11.76 1.77
CA GLY A 222 -12.49 11.22 2.95
C GLY A 222 -11.96 9.85 3.35
N SER A 223 -12.34 9.41 4.54
CA SER A 223 -12.12 8.04 5.01
C SER A 223 -13.31 7.59 5.83
N LYS A 224 -13.67 6.31 5.71
CA LYS A 224 -14.72 5.68 6.50
C LYS A 224 -14.32 4.27 6.89
N LYS A 225 -14.70 3.85 8.09
CA LYS A 225 -14.58 2.45 8.50
C LYS A 225 -15.67 1.58 7.85
N ASP A 226 -15.23 0.67 7.00
CA ASP A 226 -15.98 -0.46 6.50
C ASP A 226 -15.92 -1.64 7.50
N PRO A 227 -17.02 -2.40 7.70
CA PRO A 227 -17.04 -3.53 8.62
C PRO A 227 -16.08 -4.69 8.28
N ILE A 228 -15.72 -4.84 7.00
CA ILE A 228 -14.85 -5.92 6.52
C ILE A 228 -13.44 -5.40 6.31
N PHE A 229 -13.31 -4.27 5.63
CA PHE A 229 -12.02 -3.75 5.18
C PHE A 229 -11.36 -2.77 6.16
N GLY A 230 -12.02 -2.48 7.29
CA GLY A 230 -11.55 -1.46 8.20
C GLY A 230 -11.58 -0.09 7.53
N SER A 231 -10.56 0.74 7.73
CA SER A 231 -10.56 2.10 7.19
C SER A 231 -10.36 2.10 5.68
N VAL A 232 -11.21 2.80 4.94
CA VAL A 232 -11.15 2.95 3.48
C VAL A 232 -11.11 4.44 3.15
N ILE A 233 -10.15 4.85 2.33
CA ILE A 233 -9.97 6.23 1.87
C ILE A 233 -10.71 6.42 0.54
N LEU A 234 -11.35 7.57 0.37
CA LEU A 234 -12.02 8.01 -0.84
C LEU A 234 -11.35 9.27 -1.37
N PHE A 235 -11.12 9.32 -2.68
CA PHE A 235 -10.70 10.53 -3.41
C PHE A 235 -11.59 10.73 -4.62
N GLY A 236 -11.95 11.98 -4.94
CA GLY A 236 -12.75 12.25 -6.13
C GLY A 236 -12.93 13.73 -6.43
N ALA A 237 -13.72 14.00 -7.46
CA ALA A 237 -14.20 15.35 -7.72
C ALA A 237 -15.16 15.80 -6.61
N GLY A 238 -15.03 17.04 -6.13
CA GLY A 238 -15.90 17.67 -5.16
C GLY A 238 -17.08 18.42 -5.79
N GLY A 239 -17.91 19.04 -4.95
CA GLY A 239 -19.06 19.86 -5.35
C GLY A 239 -20.36 19.07 -5.60
N VAL A 240 -21.42 19.76 -6.02
CA VAL A 240 -22.79 19.19 -6.16
C VAL A 240 -22.87 18.01 -7.16
N GLY A 241 -21.85 17.82 -7.99
CA GLY A 241 -21.76 16.73 -8.96
C GLY A 241 -21.29 15.37 -8.42
N VAL A 242 -20.79 15.28 -7.17
CA VAL A 242 -20.23 14.02 -6.62
C VAL A 242 -21.27 12.89 -6.63
N GLU A 243 -22.49 13.17 -6.17
CA GLU A 243 -23.57 12.18 -6.08
C GLU A 243 -24.10 11.75 -7.45
N VAL A 244 -24.02 12.65 -8.44
CA VAL A 244 -24.60 12.46 -9.78
C VAL A 244 -23.64 11.76 -10.74
N PHE A 245 -22.36 12.11 -10.72
CA PHE A 245 -21.36 11.59 -11.67
C PHE A 245 -20.54 10.42 -11.15
N ARG A 246 -20.58 10.16 -9.83
CA ARG A 246 -19.83 9.07 -9.15
C ARG A 246 -18.35 9.03 -9.57
N ASP A 247 -17.71 10.20 -9.64
CA ASP A 247 -16.30 10.32 -10.02
C ASP A 247 -15.39 10.24 -8.80
N TYR A 248 -15.23 9.03 -8.28
CA TYR A 248 -14.38 8.77 -7.11
C TYR A 248 -13.65 7.43 -7.25
N ALA A 249 -12.56 7.30 -6.50
CA ALA A 249 -11.79 6.10 -6.32
C ALA A 249 -11.64 5.77 -4.83
N LEU A 250 -11.44 4.49 -4.53
CA LEU A 250 -11.24 3.99 -3.17
C LEU A 250 -9.84 3.43 -3.02
N GLY A 251 -9.25 3.60 -1.85
CA GLY A 251 -7.95 3.03 -1.50
C GLY A 251 -7.90 2.56 -0.06
N LEU A 252 -6.99 1.64 0.22
CA LEU A 252 -6.76 1.13 1.56
C LEU A 252 -5.51 1.80 2.17
N PRO A 253 -5.61 2.37 3.38
CA PRO A 253 -4.45 2.85 4.12
C PRO A 253 -3.56 1.67 4.56
N PRO A 254 -2.23 1.90 4.70
CA PRO A 254 -1.50 3.13 4.36
C PRO A 254 -1.33 3.33 2.85
N LEU A 255 -1.50 4.57 2.40
CA LEU A 255 -1.17 4.98 1.03
C LEU A 255 0.31 5.39 0.96
N ASN A 256 0.99 4.97 -0.09
CA ASN A 256 2.23 5.60 -0.56
C ASN A 256 1.92 6.47 -1.80
N GLN A 257 2.92 7.18 -2.34
CA GLN A 257 2.72 8.06 -3.51
C GLN A 257 2.13 7.31 -4.72
N VAL A 258 2.62 6.11 -4.97
CA VAL A 258 2.19 5.28 -6.10
C VAL A 258 0.70 4.92 -5.96
N LEU A 259 0.28 4.49 -4.76
CA LEU A 259 -1.12 4.20 -4.47
C LEU A 259 -1.99 5.46 -4.55
N ALA A 260 -1.53 6.59 -4.01
CA ALA A 260 -2.24 7.87 -4.10
C ALA A 260 -2.43 8.33 -5.55
N ARG A 261 -1.37 8.29 -6.36
CA ARG A 261 -1.40 8.61 -7.80
C ARG A 261 -2.41 7.75 -8.54
N ARG A 262 -2.45 6.44 -8.27
CA ARG A 262 -3.39 5.53 -8.92
C ARG A 262 -4.84 5.81 -8.53
N MET A 263 -5.08 6.07 -7.25
CA MET A 263 -6.40 6.50 -6.80
C MET A 263 -6.86 7.73 -7.57
N MET A 264 -5.95 8.68 -7.86
CA MET A 264 -6.29 9.79 -8.74
C MET A 264 -6.54 9.33 -10.18
N GLU A 265 -5.65 8.53 -10.78
CA GLU A 265 -5.78 8.04 -12.17
C GLU A 265 -7.08 7.30 -12.47
N GLU A 266 -7.71 6.70 -11.46
CA GLU A 266 -9.01 6.02 -11.58
C GLU A 266 -10.19 6.99 -11.71
N THR A 267 -9.98 8.27 -11.40
CA THR A 267 -10.98 9.34 -11.53
C THR A 267 -10.90 10.03 -12.89
N ARG A 268 -12.03 10.56 -13.36
CA ARG A 268 -12.12 11.40 -14.55
C ARG A 268 -11.49 12.77 -14.32
N ILE A 269 -11.62 13.31 -13.11
CA ILE A 269 -11.02 14.61 -12.75
C ILE A 269 -9.49 14.62 -12.86
N TYR A 270 -8.81 13.47 -12.71
CA TYR A 270 -7.36 13.40 -12.86
C TYR A 270 -6.84 13.95 -14.19
N LYS A 271 -7.57 13.71 -15.29
CA LYS A 271 -7.17 14.28 -16.59
C LYS A 271 -7.18 15.81 -16.55
N LEU A 272 -8.17 16.41 -15.88
CA LEU A 272 -8.25 17.87 -15.69
C LEU A 272 -7.15 18.37 -14.76
N LEU A 273 -6.85 17.63 -13.69
CA LEU A 273 -5.76 17.95 -12.76
C LEU A 273 -4.39 17.90 -13.44
N LYS A 274 -4.16 16.91 -14.32
CA LYS A 274 -2.88 16.69 -15.00
C LYS A 274 -2.66 17.61 -16.20
N ASP A 275 -3.66 17.75 -17.06
CA ASP A 275 -3.53 18.44 -18.35
C ASP A 275 -4.05 19.89 -18.28
N GLY A 276 -4.84 20.23 -17.25
CA GLY A 276 -5.60 21.47 -17.17
C GLY A 276 -6.85 21.47 -18.05
N HIS A 277 -7.68 22.51 -17.93
CA HIS A 277 -8.84 22.72 -18.79
C HIS A 277 -9.20 24.19 -18.98
N ARG A 278 -9.15 24.67 -20.23
CA ARG A 278 -9.44 26.07 -20.59
C ARG A 278 -8.60 27.04 -19.75
N ASN A 279 -9.24 27.80 -18.85
CA ASN A 279 -8.60 28.77 -17.98
C ASN A 279 -8.08 28.16 -16.67
N LYS A 280 -8.33 26.87 -16.43
CA LYS A 280 -7.89 26.16 -15.23
C LYS A 280 -6.56 25.46 -15.54
N PRO A 281 -5.44 25.90 -14.96
CA PRO A 281 -4.14 25.26 -15.16
C PRO A 281 -4.09 23.86 -14.52
N PRO A 282 -3.13 23.02 -14.91
CA PRO A 282 -2.85 21.77 -14.20
C PRO A 282 -2.34 22.06 -12.78
N VAL A 283 -2.58 21.11 -11.88
CA VAL A 283 -2.12 21.15 -10.48
C VAL A 283 -0.81 20.39 -10.30
N ASN A 284 -0.12 20.68 -9.22
CA ASN A 284 1.05 19.94 -8.78
C ASN A 284 0.61 18.60 -8.17
N LEU A 285 0.68 17.55 -8.97
CA LEU A 285 0.28 16.21 -8.59
C LEU A 285 1.11 15.65 -7.44
N GLU A 286 2.42 15.92 -7.40
CA GLU A 286 3.31 15.44 -6.32
C GLU A 286 2.89 15.98 -4.95
N LYS A 287 2.52 17.27 -4.88
CA LYS A 287 1.95 17.86 -3.66
C LYS A 287 0.62 17.25 -3.26
N LEU A 288 -0.23 16.92 -4.22
CA LEU A 288 -1.52 16.27 -3.94
C LEU A 288 -1.31 14.84 -3.44
N GLU A 289 -0.37 14.10 -4.02
CA GLU A 289 0.07 12.78 -3.54
C GLU A 289 0.57 12.87 -2.10
N GLU A 290 1.40 13.86 -1.79
CA GLU A 290 1.89 14.10 -0.43
C GLU A 290 0.74 14.36 0.57
N ILE A 291 -0.24 15.19 0.19
CA ILE A 291 -1.44 15.45 1.01
C ILE A 291 -2.23 14.16 1.26
N MET A 292 -2.44 13.35 0.22
CA MET A 292 -3.16 12.07 0.34
C MET A 292 -2.41 11.07 1.23
N VAL A 293 -1.08 11.02 1.14
CA VAL A 293 -0.24 10.18 2.00
C VAL A 293 -0.28 10.66 3.46
N ARG A 294 -0.17 11.97 3.70
CA ARG A 294 -0.33 12.58 5.04
C ARG A 294 -1.70 12.30 5.64
N PHE A 295 -2.75 12.43 4.84
CA PHE A 295 -4.11 12.06 5.22
C PHE A 295 -4.19 10.57 5.58
N SER A 296 -3.61 9.70 4.76
CA SER A 296 -3.58 8.26 5.06
C SER A 296 -2.86 7.94 6.38
N ASN A 297 -1.72 8.57 6.64
CA ASN A 297 -1.00 8.42 7.90
C ASN A 297 -1.84 8.85 9.11
N MET A 298 -2.64 9.92 8.98
CA MET A 298 -3.59 10.33 10.01
C MET A 298 -4.62 9.25 10.30
N ILE A 299 -5.19 8.62 9.26
CA ILE A 299 -6.16 7.53 9.45
C ILE A 299 -5.53 6.32 10.12
N VAL A 300 -4.29 5.98 9.76
CA VAL A 300 -3.52 4.88 10.36
C VAL A 300 -3.26 5.12 11.85
N ASP A 301 -3.05 6.37 12.22
CA ASP A 301 -2.64 6.78 13.56
C ASP A 301 -3.78 6.91 14.57
N PHE A 302 -4.99 7.16 14.06
CA PHE A 302 -6.19 7.34 14.87
C PHE A 302 -7.27 6.31 14.50
N PRO A 303 -7.15 5.07 15.01
CA PRO A 303 -8.26 4.11 14.96
C PRO A 303 -9.53 4.65 15.61
N GLU A 304 -9.45 5.69 16.43
CA GLU A 304 -10.60 6.37 17.02
C GLU A 304 -11.41 7.19 15.99
N ILE A 305 -10.92 7.40 14.75
CA ILE A 305 -11.69 8.08 13.68
C ILE A 305 -12.57 7.05 12.97
N LYS A 306 -13.89 7.21 13.09
CA LYS A 306 -14.90 6.40 12.39
C LYS A 306 -15.08 6.85 10.94
N GLU A 307 -15.19 8.16 10.77
CA GLU A 307 -15.41 8.81 9.48
C GLU A 307 -14.73 10.18 9.50
N ILE A 308 -14.09 10.55 8.41
CA ILE A 308 -13.59 11.90 8.16
C ILE A 308 -13.90 12.28 6.73
N ASP A 309 -14.39 13.50 6.52
CA ASP A 309 -14.67 14.05 5.22
C ASP A 309 -14.04 15.44 5.08
N ILE A 310 -13.17 15.62 4.09
CA ILE A 310 -12.64 16.92 3.68
C ILE A 310 -13.37 17.29 2.38
N ASN A 311 -14.32 18.21 2.51
CA ASN A 311 -15.19 18.59 1.41
C ASN A 311 -15.61 20.08 1.50
N PRO A 312 -15.06 20.97 0.65
CA PRO A 312 -14.10 20.70 -0.41
C PRO A 312 -12.63 20.77 0.06
N LEU A 313 -11.79 19.94 -0.54
CA LEU A 313 -10.36 20.19 -0.71
C LEU A 313 -10.18 21.05 -1.97
N MET A 314 -9.95 22.35 -1.80
CA MET A 314 -9.76 23.28 -2.91
C MET A 314 -8.34 23.17 -3.47
N ALA A 315 -8.20 23.11 -4.79
CA ALA A 315 -6.92 22.97 -5.48
C ALA A 315 -6.74 24.01 -6.60
N SER A 316 -5.56 24.64 -6.66
CA SER A 316 -5.13 25.53 -7.75
C SER A 316 -3.61 25.51 -7.89
N ARG A 317 -3.08 25.18 -9.08
CA ARG A 317 -1.64 25.02 -9.38
C ARG A 317 -0.82 24.36 -8.24
N ASN A 318 -0.31 25.15 -7.30
CA ASN A 318 0.57 24.72 -6.19
C ASN A 318 -0.07 24.84 -4.79
N SER A 319 -1.31 25.32 -4.72
CA SER A 319 -2.05 25.66 -3.51
C SER A 319 -3.20 24.68 -3.32
N PHE A 320 -3.26 24.10 -2.12
CA PHE A 320 -4.30 23.17 -1.71
C PHE A 320 -4.81 23.60 -0.35
N TYR A 321 -6.13 23.63 -0.16
CA TYR A 321 -6.73 24.02 1.12
C TYR A 321 -7.93 23.15 1.45
N ALA A 322 -7.87 22.45 2.57
CA ALA A 322 -9.02 21.80 3.18
C ALA A 322 -9.91 22.87 3.82
N VAL A 323 -11.02 23.21 3.16
CA VAL A 323 -11.88 24.35 3.56
C VAL A 323 -12.83 23.97 4.68
N ASP A 324 -13.38 22.76 4.60
CA ASP A 324 -14.21 22.18 5.63
C ASP A 324 -13.78 20.74 5.88
N ALA A 325 -13.87 20.33 7.14
CA ALA A 325 -13.46 19.02 7.59
C ALA A 325 -14.40 18.56 8.70
N ARG A 326 -15.01 17.40 8.50
CA ARG A 326 -15.89 16.77 9.49
C ARG A 326 -15.23 15.49 9.98
N ILE A 327 -15.05 15.35 11.29
CA ILE A 327 -14.51 14.13 11.91
C ILE A 327 -15.56 13.55 12.87
N ILE A 328 -15.91 12.28 12.65
CA ILE A 328 -16.78 11.48 13.50
C ILE A 328 -15.91 10.42 14.19
N LEU A 329 -16.05 10.32 15.51
CA LEU A 329 -15.28 9.43 16.37
C LEU A 329 -15.98 8.08 16.53
N ASP A 330 -15.17 7.05 16.77
CA ASP A 330 -15.58 5.71 17.13
C ASP A 330 -15.42 5.53 18.65
N LYS A 331 -16.53 5.62 19.37
CA LYS A 331 -16.55 5.49 20.83
C LYS A 331 -16.03 4.13 21.30
N GLU A 332 -16.41 3.05 20.62
CA GLU A 332 -15.95 1.71 20.99
C GLU A 332 -14.43 1.56 20.83
N ALA A 333 -13.88 2.17 19.79
CA ALA A 333 -12.44 2.14 19.54
C ALA A 333 -11.62 2.93 20.56
N ALA A 334 -12.22 3.95 21.17
CA ALA A 334 -11.59 4.73 22.21
C ALA A 334 -11.69 4.09 23.60
N GLU A 335 -12.77 3.34 23.87
CA GLU A 335 -13.02 2.67 25.16
C GLU A 335 -12.30 1.32 25.27
N LYS A 336 -12.34 0.51 24.20
CA LYS A 336 -11.54 -0.71 24.13
C LYS A 336 -10.09 -0.27 23.87
N LYS A 337 -9.11 -0.77 24.62
CA LYS A 337 -7.70 -0.68 24.22
C LYS A 337 -7.51 -1.52 22.95
N ILE A 338 -7.98 -0.99 21.82
CA ILE A 338 -7.90 -1.66 20.53
C ILE A 338 -6.41 -1.85 20.21
N GLU A 339 -6.05 -3.06 19.83
CA GLU A 339 -4.70 -3.36 19.33
C GLU A 339 -4.35 -2.39 18.20
N PRO A 340 -3.15 -1.76 18.21
CA PRO A 340 -2.76 -0.84 17.16
C PRO A 340 -2.98 -1.45 15.78
N HIS A 341 -3.58 -0.66 14.87
CA HIS A 341 -3.81 -1.03 13.47
C HIS A 341 -4.85 -2.14 13.23
N SER A 342 -5.62 -2.57 14.24
CA SER A 342 -6.66 -3.60 14.03
C SER A 342 -7.80 -3.15 13.09
N ASN A 343 -7.91 -1.86 12.83
CA ASN A 343 -8.86 -1.24 11.90
C ASN A 343 -8.28 -1.13 10.47
N LEU A 344 -7.15 -1.78 10.18
CA LEU A 344 -6.48 -1.77 8.88
C LEU A 344 -6.36 -3.19 8.35
N VAL A 345 -6.62 -3.36 7.06
CA VAL A 345 -6.35 -4.64 6.36
C VAL A 345 -4.88 -4.76 5.95
N ILE A 346 -4.22 -3.63 5.70
CA ILE A 346 -2.81 -3.58 5.34
C ILE A 346 -2.04 -3.04 6.55
N MET A 347 -1.11 -3.85 7.06
CA MET A 347 -0.30 -3.42 8.20
C MET A 347 0.70 -2.34 7.78
N PRO A 348 0.77 -1.21 8.51
CA PRO A 348 1.71 -0.14 8.17
C PRO A 348 3.15 -0.52 8.49
N TYR A 349 4.08 0.25 7.94
CA TYR A 349 5.51 0.08 8.18
C TYR A 349 5.82 0.12 9.69
N PRO A 350 6.38 -0.95 10.28
CA PRO A 350 6.47 -1.06 11.74
C PRO A 350 7.70 -0.35 12.28
N VAL A 351 7.60 0.98 12.39
CA VAL A 351 8.67 1.89 12.87
C VAL A 351 9.24 1.46 14.24
N LYS A 352 8.45 0.80 15.08
CA LYS A 352 8.88 0.32 16.41
C LYS A 352 10.08 -0.64 16.38
N TYR A 353 10.36 -1.28 15.25
CA TYR A 353 11.49 -2.21 15.11
C TYR A 353 12.77 -1.53 14.61
N ILE A 354 12.75 -0.23 14.34
CA ILE A 354 13.97 0.52 13.99
C ILE A 354 14.86 0.65 15.22
N THR A 355 16.03 0.03 15.18
CA THR A 355 16.95 -0.04 16.32
C THR A 355 18.40 0.17 15.86
N PRO A 356 19.10 1.22 16.32
CA PRO A 356 20.54 1.33 16.10
C PRO A 356 21.27 0.22 16.87
N TYR A 357 22.28 -0.40 16.25
CA TYR A 357 23.04 -1.48 16.85
C TYR A 357 24.54 -1.33 16.56
N THR A 358 25.36 -1.64 17.56
CA THR A 358 26.83 -1.61 17.45
C THR A 358 27.35 -3.04 17.47
N LEU A 359 28.08 -3.42 16.44
CA LEU A 359 28.71 -4.73 16.31
C LEU A 359 29.89 -4.88 17.28
N LYS A 360 30.38 -6.11 17.45
CA LYS A 360 31.50 -6.40 18.36
C LYS A 360 32.80 -5.67 18.01
N ASP A 361 32.99 -5.32 16.74
CA ASP A 361 34.17 -4.59 16.25
C ASP A 361 33.98 -3.06 16.29
N GLY A 362 32.88 -2.58 16.88
CA GLY A 362 32.55 -1.15 16.96
C GLY A 362 31.80 -0.61 15.74
N THR A 363 31.59 -1.41 14.69
CA THR A 363 30.84 -0.95 13.50
C THR A 363 29.38 -0.67 13.85
N HIS A 364 28.86 0.48 13.42
CA HIS A 364 27.45 0.84 13.62
C HIS A 364 26.59 0.40 12.44
N VAL A 365 25.43 -0.19 12.74
CA VAL A 365 24.39 -0.55 11.76
C VAL A 365 23.02 -0.11 12.27
N LEU A 366 22.08 0.15 11.36
CA LEU A 366 20.68 0.40 11.67
C LEU A 366 19.86 -0.85 11.32
N LEU A 367 19.26 -1.47 12.32
CA LEU A 367 18.32 -2.56 12.12
C LEU A 367 16.94 -1.95 11.86
N ARG A 368 16.29 -2.30 10.77
CA ARG A 368 14.94 -1.79 10.43
C ARG A 368 14.16 -2.78 9.56
N PRO A 369 12.82 -2.75 9.59
CA PRO A 369 12.04 -3.52 8.63
C PRO A 369 12.39 -3.16 7.18
N ILE A 370 12.40 -4.17 6.30
CA ILE A 370 12.57 -3.96 4.86
C ILE A 370 11.42 -3.15 4.31
N ARG A 371 11.65 -2.37 3.26
CA ARG A 371 10.66 -1.64 2.49
C ARG A 371 10.67 -2.10 1.04
N PRO A 372 9.60 -1.89 0.27
CA PRO A 372 9.63 -2.12 -1.18
C PRO A 372 10.79 -1.38 -1.85
N GLU A 373 11.18 -0.20 -1.35
CA GLU A 373 12.28 0.62 -1.87
C GLU A 373 13.69 0.03 -1.68
N ASP A 374 13.83 -0.98 -0.83
CA ASP A 374 15.12 -1.61 -0.53
C ASP A 374 15.57 -2.62 -1.60
N GLU A 375 14.81 -2.75 -2.69
CA GLU A 375 15.12 -3.66 -3.80
C GLU A 375 16.59 -3.58 -4.28
N PRO A 376 17.16 -2.37 -4.50
CA PRO A 376 18.56 -2.26 -4.89
C PRO A 376 19.55 -2.71 -3.79
N LEU A 377 19.21 -2.47 -2.52
CA LEU A 377 20.04 -2.89 -1.38
C LEU A 377 20.02 -4.41 -1.19
N GLU A 378 18.84 -5.04 -1.35
CA GLU A 378 18.66 -6.49 -1.29
C GLU A 378 19.37 -7.17 -2.47
N PHE A 379 19.29 -6.61 -3.68
CA PHE A 379 20.03 -7.09 -4.84
C PHE A 379 21.53 -7.11 -4.59
N GLU A 380 22.10 -5.98 -4.14
CA GLU A 380 23.53 -5.87 -3.86
C GLU A 380 23.98 -6.78 -2.72
N LEU A 381 23.13 -7.02 -1.71
CA LEU A 381 23.42 -8.04 -0.70
C LEU A 381 23.54 -9.42 -1.36
N ILE A 382 22.48 -9.89 -2.04
CA ILE A 382 22.41 -11.27 -2.58
C ILE A 382 23.50 -11.51 -3.62
N LYS A 383 23.73 -10.55 -4.51
CA LYS A 383 24.75 -10.62 -5.57
C LYS A 383 26.14 -10.87 -4.98
N ASN A 384 26.50 -10.15 -3.92
CA ASN A 384 27.83 -10.17 -3.32
C ASN A 384 28.03 -11.28 -2.27
N LEU A 385 27.02 -12.12 -2.00
CA LEU A 385 27.20 -13.31 -1.16
C LEU A 385 28.09 -14.35 -1.85
N SER A 386 28.94 -15.01 -1.06
CA SER A 386 29.68 -16.21 -1.48
C SER A 386 28.75 -17.34 -1.91
N GLU A 387 29.24 -18.24 -2.77
CA GLU A 387 28.50 -19.43 -3.21
C GLU A 387 28.04 -20.29 -2.02
N GLU A 388 28.87 -20.40 -0.99
CA GLU A 388 28.56 -21.10 0.26
C GLU A 388 27.39 -20.42 1.00
N THR A 389 27.47 -19.10 1.22
CA THR A 389 26.39 -18.37 1.91
C THR A 389 25.08 -18.39 1.09
N LYS A 390 25.15 -18.30 -0.24
CA LYS A 390 23.98 -18.47 -1.13
C LYS A 390 23.37 -19.86 -0.97
N ARG A 391 24.20 -20.91 -1.02
CA ARG A 391 23.76 -22.29 -0.85
C ARG A 391 23.08 -22.49 0.51
N PHE A 392 23.69 -22.03 1.60
CA PHE A 392 23.12 -22.15 2.94
C PHE A 392 21.81 -21.39 3.11
N ARG A 393 21.65 -20.22 2.49
CA ARG A 393 20.44 -19.40 2.64
C ARG A 393 19.29 -19.83 1.72
N PHE A 394 19.60 -20.25 0.51
CA PHE A 394 18.61 -20.49 -0.56
C PHE A 394 18.42 -21.95 -0.92
N PHE A 395 19.21 -22.85 -0.33
CA PHE A 395 19.27 -24.27 -0.66
C PHE A 395 19.80 -24.61 -2.06
N GLN A 396 20.22 -23.58 -2.80
CA GLN A 396 20.80 -23.67 -4.14
C GLN A 396 21.64 -22.43 -4.42
N VAL A 397 22.46 -22.50 -5.45
CA VAL A 397 23.15 -21.34 -6.00
C VAL A 397 22.18 -20.60 -6.92
N ILE A 398 21.85 -19.35 -6.58
CA ILE A 398 21.04 -18.47 -7.42
C ILE A 398 21.97 -17.81 -8.44
N LYS A 399 21.78 -18.15 -9.73
CA LYS A 399 22.56 -17.58 -10.84
C LYS A 399 21.97 -16.27 -11.34
N ASP A 400 20.65 -16.20 -11.47
CA ASP A 400 19.93 -15.03 -11.97
C ASP A 400 19.07 -14.44 -10.85
N ILE A 401 19.37 -13.20 -10.46
CA ILE A 401 18.56 -12.42 -9.52
C ILE A 401 17.62 -11.56 -10.34
N THR A 402 16.35 -11.97 -10.43
CA THR A 402 15.34 -11.25 -11.19
C THR A 402 14.66 -10.18 -10.36
N HIS A 403 14.16 -9.13 -11.02
CA HIS A 403 13.26 -8.12 -10.42
C HIS A 403 12.09 -8.77 -9.66
N GLU A 404 11.46 -9.78 -10.26
CA GLU A 404 10.32 -10.49 -9.66
C GLU A 404 10.68 -11.16 -8.32
N MET A 405 11.89 -11.70 -8.20
CA MET A 405 12.38 -12.29 -6.96
C MET A 405 12.59 -11.22 -5.88
N LEU A 406 13.22 -10.10 -6.24
CA LEU A 406 13.53 -9.04 -5.28
C LEU A 406 12.26 -8.36 -4.76
N VAL A 407 11.26 -8.15 -5.60
CA VAL A 407 10.00 -7.57 -5.13
C VAL A 407 9.29 -8.51 -4.15
N ARG A 408 9.29 -9.82 -4.38
CA ARG A 408 8.76 -10.77 -3.38
C ARG A 408 9.50 -10.70 -2.05
N TYR A 409 10.77 -10.30 -2.08
CA TYR A 409 11.59 -10.18 -0.88
C TYR A 409 11.39 -8.84 -0.18
N CYS A 410 11.10 -7.76 -0.91
CA CYS A 410 11.04 -6.41 -0.36
C CYS A 410 9.60 -5.91 -0.11
N ASN A 411 8.64 -6.30 -0.95
CA ASN A 411 7.23 -5.96 -0.83
C ASN A 411 6.48 -7.04 -0.06
N ILE A 412 6.65 -7.02 1.26
CA ILE A 412 6.06 -7.99 2.18
C ILE A 412 4.80 -7.43 2.87
N ASP A 413 3.83 -8.29 3.11
CA ASP A 413 2.74 -8.00 4.05
C ASP A 413 3.29 -8.15 5.47
N TYR A 414 3.53 -7.01 6.15
CA TYR A 414 4.11 -7.03 7.48
C TYR A 414 3.31 -7.87 8.45
N ASP A 415 2.02 -8.13 8.26
CA ASP A 415 1.20 -8.96 9.16
C ASP A 415 1.47 -10.47 8.99
N ARG A 416 1.96 -10.89 7.82
CA ARG A 416 2.21 -12.31 7.46
C ARG A 416 3.68 -12.67 7.32
N GLU A 417 4.51 -11.70 6.97
CA GLU A 417 5.95 -11.84 6.86
C GLU A 417 6.63 -10.64 7.51
N MET A 418 7.75 -10.87 8.17
CA MET A 418 8.62 -9.80 8.66
C MET A 418 10.03 -10.03 8.12
N ALA A 419 10.68 -8.97 7.65
CA ALA A 419 12.08 -8.98 7.32
C ALA A 419 12.75 -7.75 7.93
N ILE A 420 13.77 -7.96 8.75
CA ILE A 420 14.61 -6.92 9.33
C ILE A 420 15.93 -6.91 8.57
N ILE A 421 16.25 -5.79 7.94
CA ILE A 421 17.54 -5.57 7.30
C ILE A 421 18.51 -4.88 8.27
N ALA A 422 19.80 -5.10 8.06
CA ALA A 422 20.88 -4.38 8.71
C ALA A 422 21.49 -3.40 7.70
N GLU A 423 21.12 -2.13 7.82
CA GLU A 423 21.67 -1.05 6.99
C GLU A 423 22.98 -0.55 7.58
N TYR A 424 24.05 -0.67 6.82
CA TYR A 424 25.37 -0.11 7.12
C TYR A 424 25.63 1.09 6.22
N THR A 425 26.10 2.20 6.82
CA THR A 425 26.55 3.37 6.07
C THR A 425 28.06 3.39 6.05
N GLY A 426 28.65 3.25 4.86
CA GLY A 426 30.09 3.29 4.66
C GLY A 426 30.69 4.68 4.90
N PRO A 427 32.03 4.77 4.99
CA PRO A 427 32.73 6.05 5.12
C PRO A 427 32.49 7.02 3.95
N ASP A 428 32.13 6.48 2.79
CA ASP A 428 31.75 7.22 1.58
C ASP A 428 30.28 7.70 1.59
N GLY A 429 29.54 7.44 2.68
CA GLY A 429 28.13 7.77 2.83
C GLY A 429 27.18 6.81 2.11
N ARG A 430 27.68 5.76 1.44
CA ARG A 430 26.83 4.79 0.75
C ARG A 430 26.19 3.81 1.72
N LYS A 431 24.89 3.61 1.57
CA LYS A 431 24.13 2.59 2.31
C LYS A 431 24.31 1.22 1.67
N ARG A 432 24.45 0.19 2.50
CA ARG A 432 24.50 -1.22 2.10
C ARG A 432 23.68 -2.06 3.07
N ASN A 433 22.87 -2.99 2.56
CA ASN A 433 22.30 -4.04 3.38
C ASN A 433 23.37 -5.11 3.65
N VAL A 434 23.67 -5.36 4.92
CA VAL A 434 24.73 -6.29 5.35
C VAL A 434 24.18 -7.53 6.09
N GLY A 435 22.86 -7.67 6.18
CA GLY A 435 22.23 -8.87 6.73
C GLY A 435 20.72 -8.73 6.82
N VAL A 436 20.01 -9.85 6.73
CA VAL A 436 18.55 -9.90 6.79
C VAL A 436 18.11 -11.05 7.69
N GLY A 437 17.24 -10.73 8.65
CA GLY A 437 16.48 -11.73 9.41
C GLY A 437 15.03 -11.73 8.96
N ARG A 438 14.48 -12.89 8.62
CA ARG A 438 13.11 -13.07 8.14
C ARG A 438 12.31 -13.98 9.06
N LEU A 439 11.01 -13.71 9.14
CA LEU A 439 9.99 -14.51 9.80
C LEU A 439 8.75 -14.59 8.91
N ILE A 440 8.42 -15.78 8.43
CA ILE A 440 7.26 -16.04 7.58
C ILE A 440 6.24 -16.83 8.39
N MET A 441 5.09 -16.22 8.68
CA MET A 441 4.04 -16.85 9.49
C MET A 441 3.16 -17.77 8.65
N ASP A 442 2.73 -18.87 9.27
CA ASP A 442 1.72 -19.73 8.66
C ASP A 442 0.33 -19.07 8.68
N PRO A 443 -0.64 -19.58 7.89
CA PRO A 443 -1.99 -19.03 7.86
C PRO A 443 -2.73 -19.05 9.21
N THR A 444 -2.32 -19.90 10.15
CA THR A 444 -2.92 -20.00 11.49
C THR A 444 -2.35 -18.99 12.47
N ARG A 445 -1.23 -18.33 12.13
CA ARG A 445 -0.45 -17.44 13.00
C ARG A 445 -0.03 -18.08 14.32
N LYS A 446 0.10 -19.41 14.34
CA LYS A 446 0.64 -20.13 15.49
C LYS A 446 2.12 -20.42 15.32
N ARG A 447 2.58 -20.53 14.07
CA ARG A 447 3.97 -20.85 13.76
C ARG A 447 4.56 -19.88 12.76
N GLY A 448 5.89 -19.74 12.82
CA GLY A 448 6.66 -19.00 11.83
C GLY A 448 7.93 -19.72 11.42
N GLU A 449 8.25 -19.69 10.12
CA GLU A 449 9.55 -20.08 9.60
C GLU A 449 10.50 -18.89 9.71
N PHE A 450 11.70 -19.07 10.28
CA PHE A 450 12.72 -18.02 10.30
C PHE A 450 13.89 -18.36 9.39
N ALA A 451 14.51 -17.31 8.84
CA ALA A 451 15.72 -17.42 8.04
C ALA A 451 16.62 -16.20 8.29
N VAL A 452 17.93 -16.40 8.36
CA VAL A 452 18.90 -15.31 8.54
C VAL A 452 20.01 -15.44 7.51
N VAL A 453 20.44 -14.30 6.97
CA VAL A 453 21.64 -14.19 6.16
C VAL A 453 22.45 -12.98 6.60
N VAL A 454 23.78 -13.08 6.57
CA VAL A 454 24.70 -12.00 6.89
C VAL A 454 25.77 -11.96 5.81
N ALA A 455 26.08 -10.76 5.31
CA ALA A 455 27.13 -10.57 4.32
C ALA A 455 28.46 -11.14 4.83
N ASP A 456 29.23 -11.78 3.96
CA ASP A 456 30.41 -12.57 4.37
C ASP A 456 31.43 -11.72 5.18
N ASP A 457 31.62 -10.46 4.81
CA ASP A 457 32.49 -9.49 5.48
C ASP A 457 31.95 -8.94 6.83
N PHE A 458 30.70 -9.26 7.15
CA PHE A 458 30.03 -8.93 8.42
C PHE A 458 29.77 -10.14 9.32
N GLN A 459 30.17 -11.35 8.90
CA GLN A 459 30.06 -12.56 9.71
C GLN A 459 31.03 -12.53 10.91
N GLY A 460 30.69 -13.25 11.97
CA GLY A 460 31.51 -13.29 13.21
C GLY A 460 31.42 -12.04 14.10
N LYS A 461 30.85 -10.94 13.61
CA LYS A 461 30.74 -9.65 14.34
C LYS A 461 29.53 -9.53 15.27
N GLY A 462 28.73 -10.60 15.41
CA GLY A 462 27.54 -10.64 16.27
C GLY A 462 26.21 -10.28 15.59
N LEU A 463 26.23 -9.85 14.33
CA LEU A 463 25.03 -9.42 13.60
C LEU A 463 23.97 -10.54 13.48
N GLY A 464 24.38 -11.75 13.10
CA GLY A 464 23.45 -12.89 12.97
C GLY A 464 22.76 -13.25 14.29
N THR A 465 23.47 -13.14 15.42
CA THR A 465 22.88 -13.31 16.75
C THR A 465 21.79 -12.27 17.00
N LYS A 466 22.07 -10.99 16.69
CA LYS A 466 21.08 -9.93 16.92
C LYS A 466 19.86 -10.04 16.00
N LEU A 467 20.04 -10.49 14.75
CA LEU A 467 18.92 -10.71 13.83
C LEU A 467 18.00 -11.86 14.30
N ILE A 468 18.56 -12.96 14.82
CA ILE A 468 17.74 -14.04 15.41
C ILE A 468 17.00 -13.56 16.66
N ASP A 469 17.69 -12.85 17.55
CA ASP A 469 17.10 -12.24 18.76
C ASP A 469 15.89 -11.35 18.42
N MET A 470 16.01 -10.48 17.42
CA MET A 470 14.89 -9.66 16.96
C MET A 470 13.76 -10.49 16.35
N THR A 471 14.06 -11.52 15.55
CA THR A 471 13.04 -12.40 15.00
C THR A 471 12.26 -13.14 16.10
N ILE A 472 12.94 -13.59 17.16
CA ILE A 472 12.30 -14.21 18.33
C ILE A 472 11.38 -13.20 19.03
N GLN A 473 11.87 -11.98 19.28
CA GLN A 473 11.07 -10.92 19.90
C GLN A 473 9.81 -10.62 19.09
N ILE A 474 9.93 -10.50 17.77
CA ILE A 474 8.78 -10.22 16.88
C ILE A 474 7.80 -11.39 16.89
N ALA A 475 8.29 -12.63 16.91
CA ALA A 475 7.45 -13.81 17.00
C ALA A 475 6.65 -13.87 18.32
N ASP A 476 7.29 -13.52 19.44
CA ASP A 476 6.64 -13.47 20.76
C ASP A 476 5.60 -12.35 20.85
N GLU A 477 5.94 -11.13 20.38
CA GLU A 477 4.99 -10.00 20.32
C GLU A 477 3.75 -10.30 19.47
N ARG A 478 3.90 -11.13 18.42
CA ARG A 478 2.77 -11.59 17.58
C ARG A 478 2.02 -12.76 18.17
N GLY A 479 2.48 -13.28 19.29
CA GLY A 479 1.86 -14.39 19.98
C GLY A 479 1.99 -15.73 19.27
N LEU A 480 3.06 -15.92 18.48
CA LEU A 480 3.38 -17.23 17.92
C LEU A 480 3.64 -18.23 19.06
N GLU A 481 3.22 -19.47 18.85
CA GLU A 481 3.47 -20.57 19.78
C GLU A 481 4.88 -21.15 19.55
N THR A 482 5.31 -21.21 18.28
CA THR A 482 6.57 -21.84 17.87
C THR A 482 7.20 -21.10 16.67
N ILE A 483 8.53 -21.04 16.62
CA ILE A 483 9.26 -20.73 15.39
C ILE A 483 10.19 -21.86 15.00
N TYR A 484 10.43 -22.04 13.71
CA TYR A 484 11.28 -23.12 13.21
C TYR A 484 12.09 -22.69 11.99
N GLY A 485 13.17 -23.42 11.72
CA GLY A 485 14.02 -23.19 10.56
C GLY A 485 14.56 -24.53 10.04
N ILE A 486 14.91 -24.53 8.77
CA ILE A 486 15.59 -25.66 8.12
C ILE A 486 17.00 -25.20 7.85
N VAL A 487 17.98 -26.02 8.23
CA VAL A 487 19.40 -25.70 8.14
C VAL A 487 20.10 -26.87 7.47
N MET A 488 21.04 -26.59 6.57
CA MET A 488 21.88 -27.65 5.99
C MET A 488 22.78 -28.28 7.07
N PRO A 489 23.01 -29.61 7.05
CA PRO A 489 23.89 -30.26 8.01
C PRO A 489 25.30 -29.67 8.06
N GLU A 490 25.81 -29.15 6.94
CA GLU A 490 27.13 -28.53 6.83
C GLU A 490 27.22 -27.14 7.48
N ASN A 491 26.08 -26.46 7.72
CA ASN A 491 26.06 -25.14 8.34
C ASN A 491 26.14 -25.22 9.87
N VAL A 492 27.26 -25.73 10.37
CA VAL A 492 27.54 -25.93 11.80
C VAL A 492 27.38 -24.62 12.59
N ARG A 493 27.81 -23.49 12.03
CA ARG A 493 27.70 -22.16 12.66
C ARG A 493 26.25 -21.79 12.98
N MET A 494 25.32 -22.03 12.06
CA MET A 494 23.90 -21.76 12.28
C MET A 494 23.31 -22.72 13.31
N ILE A 495 23.66 -24.00 13.25
CA ILE A 495 23.22 -25.03 14.21
C ILE A 495 23.65 -24.63 15.63
N GLU A 496 24.91 -24.25 15.83
CA GLU A 496 25.44 -23.78 17.11
C GLU A 496 24.76 -22.50 17.60
N LEU A 497 24.47 -21.57 16.69
CA LEU A 497 23.75 -20.35 17.02
C LEU A 497 22.33 -20.66 17.50
N CYS A 498 21.62 -21.57 16.84
CA CYS A 498 20.30 -22.05 17.28
C CYS A 498 20.36 -22.73 18.65
N LYS A 499 21.38 -23.57 18.92
CA LYS A 499 21.59 -24.16 20.27
C LYS A 499 21.69 -23.08 21.35
N LYS A 500 22.43 -22.00 21.07
CA LYS A 500 22.63 -20.89 22.02
C LYS A 500 21.32 -20.19 22.39
N PHE A 501 20.37 -20.11 21.46
CA PHE A 501 19.04 -19.54 21.70
C PHE A 501 18.01 -20.56 22.25
N GLY A 502 18.43 -21.79 22.56
CA GLY A 502 17.57 -22.81 23.15
C GLY A 502 16.65 -23.52 22.15
N PHE A 503 16.99 -23.52 20.85
CA PHE A 503 16.24 -24.30 19.86
C PHE A 503 16.48 -25.80 20.09
N ASN A 504 15.41 -26.58 19.99
CA ASN A 504 15.46 -28.02 19.83
C ASN A 504 15.97 -28.37 18.43
N ILE A 505 16.83 -29.37 18.32
CA ILE A 505 17.50 -29.72 17.07
C ILE A 505 17.21 -31.17 16.72
N ARG A 506 16.67 -31.39 15.52
CA ARG A 506 16.39 -32.71 14.97
C ARG A 506 17.17 -32.89 13.67
N TYR A 507 18.04 -33.88 13.65
CA TYR A 507 18.80 -34.26 12.47
C TYR A 507 17.97 -35.21 11.60
N THR A 508 17.98 -34.96 10.30
CA THR A 508 17.47 -35.87 9.27
C THR A 508 18.59 -36.18 8.27
N PRO A 509 18.46 -37.20 7.40
CA PRO A 509 19.52 -37.54 6.44
C PRO A 509 19.86 -36.42 5.44
N GLU A 510 18.91 -35.54 5.13
CA GLU A 510 19.08 -34.46 4.14
C GLU A 510 19.26 -33.08 4.80
N GLU A 511 18.70 -32.86 6.00
CA GLU A 511 18.51 -31.54 6.61
C GLU A 511 18.57 -31.57 8.16
N VAL A 512 18.82 -30.41 8.77
CA VAL A 512 18.69 -30.19 10.22
C VAL A 512 17.53 -29.25 10.49
N ILE A 513 16.54 -29.73 11.25
CA ILE A 513 15.37 -28.95 11.65
C ILE A 513 15.65 -28.35 13.03
N VAL A 514 15.49 -27.04 13.15
CA VAL A 514 15.61 -26.31 14.42
C VAL A 514 14.25 -25.73 14.79
N GLU A 515 13.82 -25.91 16.04
CA GLU A 515 12.51 -25.44 16.52
C GLU A 515 12.62 -24.82 17.91
N LEU A 516 12.04 -23.63 18.11
CA LEU A 516 11.95 -22.95 19.39
C LEU A 516 10.49 -22.78 19.79
N ASN A 517 10.16 -23.24 21.00
CA ASN A 517 8.85 -23.06 21.60
C ASN A 517 8.82 -21.76 22.43
N LEU A 518 7.92 -20.85 22.10
CA LEU A 518 7.83 -19.53 22.74
C LEU A 518 6.87 -19.51 23.94
N ARG A 519 5.88 -20.44 23.98
CA ARG A 519 4.78 -20.43 24.96
C ARG A 519 4.72 -21.64 25.89
N GLY A 520 5.68 -22.56 25.78
CA GLY A 520 5.72 -23.81 26.55
C GLY A 520 4.60 -24.81 26.21
N ARG A 521 3.75 -24.54 25.20
CA ARG A 521 2.67 -25.43 24.76
C ARG A 521 3.14 -26.28 23.59
N ARG A 522 2.88 -27.60 23.64
CA ARG A 522 3.25 -28.51 22.55
C ARG A 522 2.32 -28.29 21.36
N VAL A 523 2.83 -27.71 20.29
CA VAL A 523 2.13 -27.59 19.00
C VAL A 523 2.31 -28.92 18.25
N PRO A 524 1.33 -29.40 17.47
CA PRO A 524 1.53 -30.57 16.62
C PRO A 524 2.78 -30.42 15.75
N GLU A 525 3.62 -31.46 15.69
CA GLU A 525 4.81 -31.49 14.82
C GLU A 525 4.39 -31.24 13.36
N ILE A 526 5.18 -30.45 12.62
CA ILE A 526 4.96 -30.35 11.16
C ILE A 526 5.31 -31.74 10.58
N PRO A 527 4.42 -32.35 9.78
CA PRO A 527 4.77 -33.58 9.08
C PRO A 527 6.06 -33.41 8.29
N GLU A 528 6.99 -34.36 8.37
CA GLU A 528 8.26 -34.30 7.62
C GLU A 528 8.04 -34.08 6.12
N THR A 529 6.92 -34.54 5.58
CA THR A 529 6.52 -34.32 4.19
C THR A 529 6.27 -32.85 3.86
N GLU A 530 5.73 -32.06 4.78
CA GLU A 530 5.51 -30.63 4.61
C GLU A 530 6.81 -29.83 4.80
N ILE A 531 7.65 -30.24 5.76
CA ILE A 531 9.01 -29.67 5.94
C ILE A 531 9.84 -29.90 4.67
N ARG A 532 9.90 -31.15 4.19
CA ARG A 532 10.58 -31.50 2.93
C ARG A 532 9.93 -30.82 1.74
N ALA A 533 8.61 -30.62 1.72
CA ALA A 533 7.96 -29.84 0.66
C ALA A 533 8.37 -28.37 0.69
N ARG A 534 8.59 -27.77 1.86
CA ARG A 534 9.05 -26.38 2.01
C ARG A 534 10.54 -26.23 1.67
N ALA A 535 11.37 -27.23 1.99
CA ALA A 535 12.77 -27.28 1.58
C ALA A 535 12.97 -27.59 0.09
N LYS A 536 12.16 -28.49 -0.49
CA LYS A 536 12.20 -28.89 -1.91
C LYS A 536 11.43 -27.93 -2.83
N LYS A 537 10.40 -27.22 -2.34
CA LYS A 537 9.71 -26.14 -3.09
C LYS A 537 10.41 -24.80 -2.86
N ARG A 538 11.62 -24.68 -3.40
CA ARG A 538 12.14 -23.40 -3.90
C ARG A 538 12.55 -23.61 -5.35
N PRO A 539 11.55 -23.60 -6.25
CA PRO A 539 11.29 -22.37 -6.99
C PRO A 539 9.78 -22.14 -7.12
N TYR A 540 9.24 -21.10 -6.49
CA TYR A 540 7.86 -20.66 -6.69
C TYR A 540 6.80 -21.75 -6.42
N LEU A 541 5.52 -21.39 -6.50
CA LEU A 541 4.51 -22.40 -6.78
C LEU A 541 4.91 -23.09 -8.10
N LYS A 542 5.06 -24.43 -8.10
CA LYS A 542 5.08 -25.20 -9.35
C LYS A 542 3.80 -24.88 -10.14
N ILE A 543 3.92 -24.10 -11.21
CA ILE A 543 3.05 -24.30 -12.37
C ILE A 543 3.34 -25.73 -12.83
N ARG A 544 2.29 -26.54 -13.00
CA ARG A 544 2.41 -27.90 -13.54
C ARG A 544 3.22 -27.84 -14.86
N PRO A 545 4.29 -28.62 -15.03
CA PRO A 545 4.80 -28.87 -16.37
C PRO A 545 3.77 -29.73 -17.12
N PRO A 546 3.56 -29.50 -18.43
CA PRO A 546 2.98 -30.52 -19.30
C PRO A 546 3.85 -31.78 -19.22
N SER A 547 3.22 -32.94 -19.14
CA SER A 547 3.85 -34.25 -18.95
C SER A 547 4.99 -34.55 -19.93
N GLU A 548 6.02 -35.21 -19.40
CA GLU A 548 7.25 -35.68 -20.06
C GLU A 548 7.01 -36.55 -21.32
N ALA A 549 7.90 -36.42 -22.31
CA ALA A 549 8.42 -37.57 -23.05
C ALA A 549 9.90 -37.33 -23.43
N LYS A 550 10.67 -38.39 -23.24
CA LYS A 550 12.13 -38.52 -23.11
C LYS A 550 12.98 -38.13 -24.34
N ALA A 551 14.25 -37.92 -24.02
CA ALA A 551 15.42 -37.61 -24.84
C ALA A 551 15.83 -38.67 -25.88
N ALA A 552 16.57 -38.22 -26.90
CA ALA A 552 17.83 -38.79 -27.41
C ALA A 552 18.48 -37.76 -28.37
N GLU A 553 19.71 -37.29 -28.09
CA GLU A 553 20.95 -37.51 -28.88
C GLU A 553 20.85 -36.99 -30.33
N THR A 554 21.65 -36.06 -30.86
CA THR A 554 23.12 -36.03 -30.93
C THR A 554 23.57 -34.76 -31.70
N GLU A 555 24.73 -34.24 -31.29
CA GLU A 555 25.80 -33.57 -32.06
C GLU A 555 25.55 -32.77 -33.37
N THR A 556 26.10 -31.54 -33.36
CA THR A 556 26.57 -30.66 -34.47
C THR A 556 27.10 -31.35 -35.74
N PRO A 557 27.17 -30.71 -36.95
CA PRO A 557 27.65 -29.32 -37.13
C PRO A 557 27.10 -28.48 -38.33
N ALA A 558 27.35 -27.17 -38.21
CA ALA A 558 27.85 -26.20 -39.20
C ALA A 558 27.55 -26.29 -40.73
N GLN A 559 27.34 -25.08 -41.26
CA GLN A 559 27.83 -24.52 -42.53
C GLN A 559 27.00 -24.61 -43.82
N THR A 560 27.10 -23.48 -44.54
CA THR A 560 26.86 -23.23 -45.99
C THR A 560 25.40 -23.27 -46.45
N GLY A 561 24.88 -22.29 -47.21
CA GLY A 561 25.49 -21.18 -47.91
C GLY A 561 24.42 -20.47 -48.77
N ARG A 562 24.74 -19.24 -49.15
CA ARG A 562 24.04 -18.35 -50.10
C ARG A 562 23.55 -19.05 -51.38
N LYS A 563 22.40 -18.60 -51.90
CA LYS A 563 22.20 -17.97 -53.24
C LYS A 563 20.75 -17.43 -53.32
N ILE A 564 20.48 -16.12 -53.51
CA ILE A 564 20.30 -15.35 -54.78
C ILE A 564 19.33 -16.12 -55.71
N GLU A 565 18.21 -15.65 -56.27
CA GLU A 565 17.68 -14.40 -56.89
C GLU A 565 16.14 -14.46 -56.68
N GLU A 566 15.29 -13.44 -56.72
CA GLU A 566 15.25 -12.11 -57.35
C GLU A 566 14.21 -11.25 -56.60
#